data_AF-A0A2V9C2L2-F1
#
_entry.id   AF-A0A2V9C2L2-F1
#
_cell.length_a   1.000
_cell.length_b   1.000
_cell.length_c   1.000
_cell.angle_alpha   90.00
_cell.angle_beta   90.00
_cell.angle_gamma   90.00
#
_symmetry.space_group_name_H-M   'P 1'
#
loop_
_entity.id
_entity.type
_entity.pdbx_description
1 polymer ?
#
loop_
_entity_poly.entity_id
_entity_poly.type
_entity_poly.pdbx_seq_one_letter_code
_entity_poly.pdbx_strand_id
1 'polypeptide(L)'
;MQAGIIGLPQVGKTTLFRILTKAQVEGKGGASATHVGVAKVPEPRLLDLAKLYNPKKITYATVNYVDLGGMQKERMREALAQLREVDVIAHVIRVFEDASVPHSEGSIDPLR
;
A
#
# COMPACT_ATOMS: atom_id res chain seq x y z
N MET A 1 -2.05 12.56 -7.05
CA MET A 1 -1.02 11.51 -7.09
C MET A 1 -1.57 10.25 -6.45
N GLN A 2 -1.70 9.18 -7.22
CA GLN A 2 -2.12 7.84 -6.82
C GLN A 2 -0.94 6.86 -6.91
N ALA A 3 -0.65 6.18 -5.81
CA ALA A 3 0.39 5.15 -5.74
C ALA A 3 -0.26 3.77 -5.64
N GLY A 4 -0.01 2.90 -6.63
CA GLY A 4 -0.48 1.52 -6.65
C GLY A 4 0.51 0.60 -5.92
N ILE A 5 0.03 -0.13 -4.91
CA ILE A 5 0.81 -1.13 -4.19
C ILE A 5 0.62 -2.48 -4.88
N ILE A 6 1.71 -3.09 -5.35
CA ILE A 6 1.70 -4.40 -6.02
C ILE A 6 2.65 -5.39 -5.36
N GLY A 7 2.52 -6.65 -5.74
CA GLY A 7 3.36 -7.75 -5.27
C GLY A 7 2.59 -9.06 -5.21
N LEU A 8 3.32 -10.16 -5.03
CA LEU A 8 2.76 -11.51 -4.95
C LEU A 8 1.81 -11.69 -3.75
N PRO A 9 0.99 -12.75 -3.73
CA PRO A 9 0.21 -13.11 -2.53
C PRO A 9 1.11 -13.22 -1.28
N GLN A 10 0.57 -12.87 -0.10
CA GLN A 10 1.23 -13.03 1.20
C GLN A 10 2.57 -12.27 1.42
N VAL A 11 2.93 -11.31 0.57
CA VAL A 11 4.12 -10.45 0.79
C VAL A 11 3.90 -9.30 1.79
N GLY A 12 2.68 -9.14 2.33
CA GLY A 12 2.35 -8.10 3.31
C GLY A 12 1.74 -6.80 2.76
N LYS A 13 1.30 -6.77 1.50
CA LYS A 13 0.72 -5.57 0.84
C LYS A 13 -0.38 -4.88 1.65
N THR A 14 -1.42 -5.60 2.04
CA THR A 14 -2.55 -5.04 2.78
C THR A 14 -2.16 -4.57 4.18
N THR A 15 -1.17 -5.22 4.80
CA THR A 15 -0.59 -4.76 6.07
C THR A 15 0.10 -3.42 5.90
N LEU A 16 0.94 -3.28 4.86
CA LEU A 16 1.61 -2.01 4.54
C LEU A 16 0.59 -0.90 4.23
N PHE A 17 -0.43 -1.20 3.42
CA PHE A 17 -1.53 -0.28 3.11
C PHE A 17 -2.22 0.24 4.37
N ARG A 18 -2.56 -0.66 5.31
CA ARG A 18 -3.19 -0.29 6.59
C ARG A 18 -2.29 0.60 7.44
N ILE A 19 -0.99 0.30 7.50
CA ILE A 19 -0.02 1.11 8.26
C ILE A 19 0.06 2.53 7.68
N LEU A 20 0.15 2.66 6.37
CA LEU A 20 0.28 3.96 5.68
C LEU A 20 -0.98 4.82 5.81
N THR A 21 -2.13 4.22 5.58
CA THR A 21 -3.41 4.95 5.49
C THR A 21 -4.11 5.09 6.84
N LYS A 22 -3.71 4.29 7.84
CA LYS A 22 -4.45 4.08 9.10
C LYS A 22 -5.92 3.73 8.87
N ALA A 23 -6.29 3.28 7.67
CA ALA A 23 -7.65 2.92 7.33
C ALA A 23 -8.03 1.64 8.06
N GLN A 24 -9.18 1.64 8.73
CA GLN A 24 -9.80 0.40 9.18
C GLN A 24 -10.39 -0.32 7.97
N VAL A 25 -9.57 -1.14 7.32
CA VAL A 25 -10.06 -2.06 6.29
C VAL A 25 -10.73 -3.22 7.01
N GLU A 26 -12.05 -3.11 7.20
CA GLU A 26 -12.86 -4.16 7.83
C GLU A 26 -12.70 -5.48 7.05
N GLY A 27 -12.32 -6.53 7.79
CA GLY A 27 -11.98 -7.86 7.26
C GLY A 27 -13.17 -8.68 6.78
N LYS A 28 -14.01 -8.14 5.89
CA LYS A 28 -15.08 -8.89 5.22
C LYS A 28 -14.98 -8.89 3.69
N GLY A 29 -14.18 -8.01 3.09
CA GLY A 29 -13.75 -8.18 1.70
C GLY A 29 -12.57 -9.14 1.69
N GLY A 30 -12.72 -10.33 1.10
CA GLY A 30 -11.62 -11.29 0.96
C GLY A 30 -10.38 -10.66 0.30
N ALA A 31 -9.29 -11.43 0.16
CA ALA A 31 -7.98 -11.02 -0.40
C ALA A 31 -7.99 -10.44 -1.85
N SER A 32 -9.18 -10.10 -2.34
CA SER A 32 -9.59 -9.70 -3.67
C SER A 32 -10.20 -8.29 -3.75
N ALA A 33 -10.47 -7.58 -2.67
CA ALA A 33 -10.99 -6.20 -2.76
C ALA A 33 -9.86 -5.18 -3.02
N THR A 34 -10.07 -4.25 -3.97
CA THR A 34 -9.17 -3.10 -4.16
C THR A 34 -9.46 -2.07 -3.06
N HIS A 35 -8.44 -1.67 -2.30
CA HIS A 35 -8.60 -0.68 -1.24
C HIS A 35 -7.98 0.65 -1.66
N VAL A 36 -8.69 1.76 -1.41
CA VAL A 36 -8.17 3.12 -1.62
C VAL A 36 -8.11 3.81 -0.27
N GLY A 37 -6.98 4.44 0.04
CA GLY A 37 -6.79 5.14 1.31
C GLY A 37 -5.87 6.33 1.17
N VAL A 38 -6.06 7.33 2.03
CA VAL A 38 -5.32 8.59 2.00
C VAL A 38 -4.35 8.64 3.17
N ALA A 39 -3.06 8.84 2.88
CA ALA A 39 -2.02 9.03 3.88
C ALA A 39 -1.54 10.48 3.89
N LYS A 40 -1.27 11.02 5.07
CA LYS A 40 -0.61 12.32 5.23
C LYS A 40 0.90 12.13 5.15
N VAL A 41 1.58 12.95 4.38
CA VAL A 41 3.05 12.93 4.26
C VAL A 41 3.65 13.59 5.50
N PRO A 42 4.42 12.88 6.33
CA PRO A 42 5.14 13.49 7.44
C PRO A 42 6.19 14.47 6.92
N GLU A 43 6.08 15.73 7.31
CA GLU A 43 6.99 16.79 6.84
C GLU A 43 7.43 17.65 8.02
N PRO A 44 8.65 17.44 8.56
CA PRO A 44 9.17 18.18 9.70
C PRO A 44 9.26 19.69 9.46
N ARG A 45 9.60 20.11 8.24
CA ARG A 45 9.74 21.55 7.90
C ARG A 45 8.43 22.30 8.03
N LEU A 46 7.30 21.64 7.74
CA LEU A 46 5.97 22.21 7.90
C LEU A 46 5.67 22.50 9.38
N LEU A 47 6.12 21.63 10.29
CA LEU A 47 5.96 21.83 11.72
C LEU A 47 6.80 22.99 12.23
N ASP A 48 8.02 23.16 11.72
CA ASP A 48 8.87 24.28 12.12
C ASP A 48 8.31 25.62 11.64
N LEU A 49 7.76 25.67 10.42
CA LEU A 49 7.00 26.84 9.94
C LEU A 49 5.76 27.09 10.79
N ALA A 50 5.03 26.04 11.18
CA ALA A 50 3.86 26.19 12.03
C ALA A 50 4.19 26.77 13.42
N LYS A 51 5.36 26.44 13.99
CA LYS A 51 5.83 27.06 15.23
C LYS A 51 6.14 28.54 15.06
N LEU A 52 6.70 28.94 13.91
CA LEU A 52 7.06 30.34 13.63
C LEU A 52 5.84 31.23 13.40
N TYR A 53 4.86 30.74 12.64
CA TYR A 53 3.71 31.54 12.20
C TYR A 53 2.43 31.29 13.01
N ASN A 54 2.42 30.25 13.86
CA ASN A 54 1.31 29.85 14.74
C ASN A 54 -0.09 29.85 14.07
N PRO A 55 -0.25 29.13 12.94
CA PRO A 55 -1.51 29.14 12.19
C PRO A 55 -2.62 28.38 12.93
N LYS A 56 -3.88 28.76 12.68
CA LYS A 56 -5.05 28.06 13.25
C LYS A 56 -5.17 26.58 12.82
N LYS A 57 -4.56 26.21 11.70
CA LYS A 57 -4.61 24.86 11.12
C LYS A 57 -3.34 24.54 10.36
N ILE A 58 -2.85 23.31 10.50
CA ILE A 58 -1.75 22.75 9.73
C ILE A 58 -2.33 21.73 8.74
N THR A 59 -2.08 21.92 7.45
CA THR A 59 -2.56 21.02 6.39
C THR A 59 -1.36 20.34 5.76
N TYR A 60 -1.28 19.01 5.91
CA TYR A 60 -0.25 18.19 5.31
C TYR A 60 -0.57 17.87 3.86
N ALA A 61 0.46 17.68 3.05
CA ALA A 61 0.31 17.03 1.75
C ALA A 61 -0.21 15.60 1.94
N THR A 62 -0.99 15.11 0.96
CA THR A 62 -1.60 13.78 1.01
C THR A 62 -1.22 12.95 -0.20
N VAL A 63 -1.08 11.65 0.00
CA VAL A 63 -0.87 10.65 -1.06
C VAL A 63 -2.00 9.64 -0.99
N ASN A 64 -2.58 9.31 -2.15
CA ASN A 64 -3.60 8.29 -2.26
C ASN A 64 -2.92 6.96 -2.57
N TYR A 65 -3.11 5.96 -1.72
CA TYR A 65 -2.64 4.60 -1.95
C TYR A 65 -3.78 3.73 -2.46
N VAL A 66 -3.47 2.85 -3.41
CA VAL A 66 -4.36 1.84 -3.95
C VAL A 66 -3.74 0.47 -3.71
N ASP A 67 -4.33 -0.36 -2.84
CA ASP A 67 -3.97 -1.77 -2.69
C ASP A 67 -4.63 -2.56 -3.80
N LEU A 68 -3.84 -2.91 -4.80
CA LEU A 68 -4.27 -3.75 -5.91
C LEU A 68 -4.21 -5.18 -5.37
N GLY A 69 -5.38 -5.79 -5.16
CA GLY A 69 -5.53 -7.14 -4.59
C GLY A 69 -4.58 -8.16 -5.23
N GLY A 70 -4.32 -9.27 -4.53
CA GLY A 70 -3.27 -10.22 -4.93
C GLY A 70 -3.27 -10.56 -6.42
N MET A 71 -2.13 -10.39 -7.10
CA MET A 71 -1.92 -10.72 -8.51
C MET A 71 -1.98 -12.24 -8.70
N GLN A 72 -3.19 -12.79 -8.70
CA GLN A 72 -3.48 -14.17 -9.10
C GLN A 72 -3.80 -14.17 -10.59
N LYS A 73 -3.50 -15.29 -11.28
CA LYS A 73 -3.60 -15.41 -12.74
C LYS A 73 -4.99 -15.03 -13.26
N GLU A 74 -6.02 -15.32 -12.47
CA GLU A 74 -7.42 -15.11 -12.79
C GLU A 74 -7.82 -13.63 -12.81
N ARG A 75 -7.12 -12.76 -12.06
CA ARG A 75 -7.46 -11.34 -11.89
C ARG A 75 -6.41 -10.38 -12.42
N MET A 76 -5.45 -10.90 -13.17
CA MET A 76 -4.40 -10.14 -13.82
C MET A 76 -4.95 -9.02 -14.72
N ARG A 77 -6.07 -9.27 -15.44
CA ARG A 77 -6.68 -8.24 -16.30
C ARG A 77 -7.23 -7.05 -15.52
N GLU A 78 -7.91 -7.30 -14.41
CA GLU A 78 -8.46 -6.24 -13.55
C GLU A 78 -7.35 -5.44 -12.88
N ALA A 79 -6.32 -6.13 -12.38
CA ALA A 79 -5.16 -5.51 -11.76
C ALA A 79 -4.39 -4.62 -12.76
N LEU A 80 -4.19 -5.09 -14.00
CA LEU A 80 -3.53 -4.31 -15.05
C LEU A 80 -4.35 -3.08 -15.49
N ALA A 81 -5.68 -3.18 -15.50
CA ALA A 81 -6.53 -2.02 -15.78
C ALA A 81 -6.37 -0.96 -14.69
N GLN A 82 -6.40 -1.35 -13.42
CA GLN A 82 -6.21 -0.42 -12.29
C GLN A 82 -4.77 0.14 -12.22
N LEU A 83 -3.77 -0.62 -12.65
CA LEU A 83 -2.39 -0.15 -12.75
C LEU A 83 -2.21 0.99 -13.77
N ARG A 84 -3.09 1.11 -14.77
CA ARG A 84 -3.04 2.23 -15.72
C ARG A 84 -3.55 3.54 -15.11
N GLU A 85 -4.31 3.46 -14.04
CA GLU A 85 -4.90 4.61 -13.34
C GLU A 85 -3.98 5.15 -12.23
N VAL A 86 -2.83 4.51 -11.97
CA VAL A 86 -1.88 4.97 -10.93
C VAL A 86 -0.70 5.72 -11.56
N ASP A 87 -0.26 6.76 -10.86
CA ASP A 87 0.88 7.58 -11.29
C ASP A 87 2.22 6.91 -10.95
N VAL A 88 2.26 6.12 -9.87
CA VAL A 88 3.47 5.48 -9.34
C VAL A 88 3.16 4.08 -8.84
N ILE A 89 4.12 3.16 -9.00
CA ILE A 89 4.03 1.79 -8.52
C ILE A 89 4.97 1.59 -7.32
N ALA A 90 4.41 1.07 -6.23
CA ALA A 90 5.15 0.59 -5.06
C ALA A 90 5.16 -0.94 -5.05
N HIS A 91 6.29 -1.54 -5.44
CA HIS A 91 6.43 -2.98 -5.50
C HIS A 91 6.91 -3.56 -4.16
N VAL A 92 6.08 -4.41 -3.54
CA VAL A 92 6.37 -5.07 -2.27
C VAL A 92 6.93 -6.47 -2.53
N ILE A 93 8.14 -6.69 -2.03
CA ILE A 93 8.88 -7.95 -2.19
C ILE A 93 9.03 -8.60 -0.81
N ARG A 94 8.76 -9.91 -0.72
CA ARG A 94 8.95 -10.67 0.52
C ARG A 94 10.43 -11.03 0.69
N VAL A 95 11.01 -10.58 1.80
CA VAL A 95 12.41 -10.88 2.18
C VAL A 95 12.46 -11.36 3.64
N PHE A 96 11.43 -12.09 4.06
CA PHE A 96 11.32 -12.64 5.41
C PHE A 96 10.80 -14.09 5.36
N GLU A 97 11.33 -14.91 6.25
CA GLU A 97 10.89 -16.29 6.49
C GLU A 97 9.93 -16.32 7.68
N ASP A 98 8.81 -17.02 7.52
CA ASP A 98 7.83 -17.20 8.58
C ASP A 98 7.07 -18.51 8.35
N ALA A 99 7.14 -19.43 9.32
CA ALA A 99 6.49 -20.74 9.26
C ALA A 99 4.95 -20.64 9.27
N SER A 100 4.40 -19.55 9.79
CA SER A 100 2.96 -19.28 9.80
C SER A 100 2.42 -18.75 8.47
N VAL A 101 3.32 -18.33 7.56
CA VAL A 101 2.99 -17.80 6.22
C VAL A 101 3.73 -18.61 5.15
N PRO A 102 3.30 -19.85 4.85
CA PRO A 102 3.99 -20.72 3.92
C PRO A 102 3.97 -20.15 2.50
N HIS A 103 5.13 -20.11 1.84
CA HIS A 103 5.20 -19.72 0.43
C HIS A 103 4.61 -20.82 -0.45
N SER A 104 3.78 -20.46 -1.43
CA SER A 104 3.09 -21.43 -2.31
C SER A 104 4.05 -22.35 -3.08
N GLU A 105 5.27 -21.88 -3.35
CA GLU A 105 6.32 -22.65 -4.04
C GLU A 105 7.40 -23.20 -3.09
N GLY A 106 7.16 -23.21 -1.78
CA GLY A 106 8.03 -23.82 -0.76
C GLY A 106 9.36 -23.08 -0.47
N SER A 107 9.86 -22.26 -1.39
CA SER A 107 11.03 -21.40 -1.22
C SER A 107 10.66 -19.92 -1.38
N ILE A 108 11.31 -19.05 -0.61
CA ILE A 108 11.23 -17.60 -0.77
C ILE A 108 12.41 -17.18 -1.65
N ASP A 109 12.10 -16.58 -2.80
CA ASP A 109 13.09 -16.13 -3.77
C ASP A 109 12.66 -14.76 -4.30
N PRO A 110 13.26 -13.66 -3.81
CA PRO A 110 12.92 -12.31 -4.24
C PRO A 110 13.23 -11.99 -5.71
N LEU A 111 14.09 -12.78 -6.38
CA LEU A 111 14.58 -12.51 -7.74
C LEU A 111 13.86 -13.33 -8.83
N ARG A 112 13.03 -14.29 -8.45
CA ARG A 112 12.23 -15.12 -9.37
C ARG A 112 11.15 -14.32 -10.07
#